data_AF-A0A0F9M1Q2-F1
#
_entry.id   AF-A0A0F9M1Q2-F1
#
_cell.length_a   1.000
_cell.length_b   1.000
_cell.length_c   1.000
_cell.angle_alpha   90.00
_cell.angle_beta   90.00
_cell.angle_gamma   90.00
#
_symmetry.space_group_name_H-M   'P 1'
#
loop_
_entity.id
_entity.type
_entity.pdbx_description
1 polymer ?
#
loop_
_entity_poly.entity_id
_entity_poly.type
_entity_poly.pdbx_seq_one_letter_code
_entity_poly.pdbx_strand_id
1 'polypeptide(L)'
;MNEIEKWEFGSLEWCKFAAETGVKLIKQANLDLNKYEWGFSEDYIFMPKRLLAGRERADWHFMIHNGKVSGGASLPIECLELSGFHAVAEWALIAHASSFIYDLKGQNKRFKDEETLNNDLTMAGKERKTKSFIGKPVWPPGIGEALMGIGGEGLHNITARRLKHSPEVSDFPHTEYGVPILTEMTNEQKTRFYKLLGR
;
A
#
# COMPACT_ATOMS: atom_id res chain seq x y z
N MET A 1 7.78 -28.54 4.30
CA MET A 1 7.17 -27.21 4.54
C MET A 1 7.08 -26.56 3.17
N ASN A 2 5.89 -26.44 2.58
CA ASN A 2 5.76 -25.86 1.24
C ASN A 2 6.17 -24.39 1.32
N GLU A 3 7.06 -23.95 0.43
CA GLU A 3 7.39 -22.52 0.32
C GLU A 3 6.11 -21.73 0.06
N ILE A 4 5.90 -20.68 0.87
CA ILE A 4 4.78 -19.77 0.66
C ILE A 4 5.10 -18.94 -0.57
N GLU A 5 4.19 -18.89 -1.53
CA GLU A 5 4.35 -18.10 -2.75
C GLU A 5 4.61 -16.62 -2.43
N LYS A 6 5.60 -16.03 -3.10
CA LYS A 6 6.07 -14.66 -2.90
C LYS A 6 5.97 -13.83 -4.18
N TRP A 7 5.45 -12.62 -4.05
CA TRP A 7 5.26 -11.69 -5.15
C TRP A 7 5.90 -10.34 -4.86
N GLU A 8 6.04 -9.50 -5.88
CA GLU A 8 6.52 -8.13 -5.71
C GLU A 8 5.37 -7.17 -5.41
N PHE A 9 5.67 -6.09 -4.69
CA PHE A 9 4.65 -5.12 -4.28
C PHE A 9 4.04 -4.43 -5.50
N GLY A 10 2.70 -4.44 -5.58
CA GLY A 10 1.94 -3.91 -6.71
C GLY A 10 1.88 -4.81 -7.95
N SER A 11 2.47 -6.02 -7.93
CA SER A 11 2.24 -7.02 -8.99
C SER A 11 0.78 -7.48 -9.04
N LEU A 12 0.33 -8.01 -10.18
CA LEU A 12 -1.07 -8.42 -10.37
C LEU A 12 -1.50 -9.47 -9.34
N GLU A 13 -0.66 -10.48 -9.13
CA GLU A 13 -0.91 -11.58 -8.20
C GLU A 13 -0.98 -11.08 -6.76
N TRP A 14 -0.08 -10.17 -6.38
CA TRP A 14 -0.12 -9.55 -5.05
C TRP A 14 -1.36 -8.68 -4.85
N CYS A 15 -1.74 -7.85 -5.84
CA CYS A 15 -2.94 -7.03 -5.80
C CYS A 15 -4.21 -7.88 -5.63
N LYS A 16 -4.31 -9.02 -6.34
CA LYS A 16 -5.42 -9.98 -6.18
C LYS A 16 -5.46 -10.54 -4.76
N PHE A 17 -4.30 -11.00 -4.28
CA PHE A 17 -4.18 -11.55 -2.93
C PHE A 17 -4.55 -10.53 -1.85
N ALA A 18 -4.12 -9.27 -1.98
CA ALA A 18 -4.43 -8.21 -1.04
C ALA A 18 -5.94 -7.91 -1.00
N ALA A 19 -6.58 -7.77 -2.16
CA ALA A 19 -8.03 -7.58 -2.25
C ALA A 19 -8.81 -8.75 -1.64
N GLU A 20 -8.47 -9.98 -2.00
CA GLU A 20 -9.11 -11.19 -1.46
C GLU A 20 -8.94 -11.31 0.06
N THR A 21 -7.77 -10.93 0.57
CA THR A 21 -7.50 -10.90 2.02
C THR A 21 -8.39 -9.88 2.72
N GLY A 22 -8.51 -8.66 2.17
CA GLY A 22 -9.41 -7.63 2.72
C GLY A 22 -10.86 -8.10 2.77
N VAL A 23 -11.37 -8.66 1.66
CA VAL A 23 -12.72 -9.25 1.58
C VAL A 23 -12.91 -10.33 2.64
N LYS A 24 -11.92 -11.22 2.80
CA LYS A 24 -11.98 -12.32 3.78
C LYS A 24 -12.03 -11.80 5.21
N LEU A 25 -11.19 -10.83 5.57
CA LEU A 25 -11.16 -10.25 6.92
C LEU A 25 -12.49 -9.58 7.29
N ILE A 26 -13.07 -8.80 6.38
CA ILE A 26 -14.38 -8.16 6.61
C ILE A 26 -15.49 -9.21 6.79
N LYS A 27 -15.50 -10.27 5.96
CA LYS A 27 -16.46 -11.38 6.12
C LYS A 27 -16.28 -12.12 7.46
N GLN A 28 -15.04 -12.29 7.92
CA GLN A 28 -14.72 -12.95 9.19
C GLN A 28 -15.10 -12.11 10.41
N ALA A 29 -15.12 -10.79 10.29
CA ALA A 29 -15.50 -9.89 11.38
C ALA A 29 -17.00 -9.96 11.74
N ASN A 30 -17.82 -10.62 10.91
CA ASN A 30 -19.26 -10.84 11.15
C ASN A 30 -20.02 -9.54 11.50
N LEU A 31 -19.65 -8.44 10.81
CA LEU A 31 -20.31 -7.14 10.93
C LEU A 31 -21.68 -7.16 10.22
N ASP A 32 -22.60 -6.33 10.67
CA ASP A 32 -23.87 -6.08 9.95
C ASP A 32 -23.60 -5.20 8.72
N LEU A 33 -23.30 -5.84 7.59
CA LEU A 33 -22.87 -5.19 6.35
C LEU A 33 -23.87 -4.16 5.81
N ASN A 34 -25.15 -4.25 6.16
CA ASN A 34 -26.18 -3.31 5.70
C ASN A 34 -26.00 -1.90 6.29
N LYS A 35 -25.13 -1.73 7.29
CA LYS A 35 -24.82 -0.44 7.90
C LYS A 35 -23.67 0.30 7.22
N TYR A 36 -23.04 -0.31 6.23
CA TYR A 36 -21.82 0.21 5.63
C TYR A 36 -21.99 0.43 4.13
N GLU A 37 -21.60 1.63 3.71
CA GLU A 37 -21.38 2.02 2.32
C GLU A 37 -19.96 2.60 2.28
N TRP A 38 -18.97 1.73 2.03
CA TRP A 38 -17.57 2.05 2.29
C TRP A 38 -16.61 1.40 1.30
N GLY A 39 -15.63 2.17 0.83
CA GLY A 39 -14.60 1.71 -0.10
C GLY A 39 -13.20 1.73 0.48
N PHE A 40 -12.39 0.74 0.09
CA PHE A 40 -10.94 0.75 0.24
C PHE A 40 -10.28 0.62 -1.12
N SER A 41 -9.32 1.47 -1.43
CA SER A 41 -8.48 1.30 -2.61
C SER A 41 -7.07 1.83 -2.42
N GLU A 42 -6.13 1.21 -3.11
CA GLU A 42 -4.80 1.77 -3.33
C GLU A 42 -4.48 1.79 -4.82
N ASP A 43 -4.02 2.95 -5.29
CA ASP A 43 -3.51 3.17 -6.64
C ASP A 43 -2.01 3.47 -6.57
N TYR A 44 -1.20 2.63 -7.19
CA TYR A 44 0.25 2.80 -7.22
C TYR A 44 0.70 3.46 -8.52
N ILE A 45 1.29 4.63 -8.39
CA ILE A 45 1.79 5.42 -9.51
C ILE A 45 3.30 5.28 -9.66
N PHE A 46 3.78 5.56 -10.87
CA PHE A 46 5.19 5.43 -11.27
C PHE A 46 5.75 4.00 -11.13
N MET A 47 4.90 3.01 -11.34
CA MET A 47 5.26 1.58 -11.33
C MET A 47 6.29 1.24 -12.43
N PRO A 48 7.25 0.35 -12.14
CA PRO A 48 8.03 -0.32 -13.17
C PRO A 48 7.11 -1.04 -14.17
N LYS A 49 7.28 -0.77 -15.47
CA LYS A 49 6.41 -1.33 -16.53
C LYS A 49 6.26 -2.85 -16.48
N ARG A 50 7.32 -3.57 -16.07
CA ARG A 50 7.31 -5.04 -15.94
C ARG A 50 6.31 -5.56 -14.91
N LEU A 51 5.99 -4.77 -13.86
CA LEU A 51 5.05 -5.15 -12.80
C LEU A 51 3.58 -4.91 -13.18
N LEU A 52 3.33 -4.17 -14.27
CA LEU A 52 1.98 -3.89 -14.73
C LEU A 52 1.33 -5.14 -15.35
N ALA A 53 2.11 -6.06 -15.92
CA ALA A 53 1.60 -7.29 -16.54
C ALA A 53 0.48 -7.04 -17.56
N GLY A 54 0.61 -5.98 -18.38
CA GLY A 54 -0.39 -5.58 -19.36
C GLY A 54 -1.52 -4.68 -18.83
N ARG A 55 -1.57 -4.41 -17.51
CA ARG A 55 -2.47 -3.39 -16.95
C ARG A 55 -2.00 -1.98 -17.28
N GLU A 56 -2.94 -1.04 -17.33
CA GLU A 56 -2.62 0.38 -17.45
C GLU A 56 -2.09 0.97 -16.12
N ARG A 57 -2.55 0.42 -14.99
CA ARG A 57 -2.22 0.87 -13.63
C ARG A 57 -2.14 -0.33 -12.67
N ALA A 58 -1.41 -0.15 -11.57
CA ALA A 58 -1.34 -1.14 -10.51
C ALA A 58 -2.21 -0.71 -9.35
N ASP A 59 -3.43 -1.22 -9.34
CA ASP A 59 -4.43 -0.87 -8.34
C ASP A 59 -5.13 -2.12 -7.79
N TRP A 60 -5.78 -1.92 -6.65
CA TRP A 60 -6.68 -2.90 -6.07
C TRP A 60 -7.66 -2.24 -5.12
N HIS A 61 -8.76 -2.94 -4.87
CA HIS A 61 -9.81 -2.46 -3.99
C HIS A 61 -10.52 -3.61 -3.28
N PHE A 62 -11.24 -3.24 -2.24
CA PHE A 62 -12.40 -3.97 -1.76
C PHE A 62 -13.40 -2.97 -1.18
N MET A 63 -14.68 -3.32 -1.19
CA MET A 63 -15.74 -2.42 -0.75
C MET A 63 -16.88 -3.19 -0.09
N ILE A 64 -17.63 -2.47 0.73
CA ILE A 64 -18.95 -2.89 1.23
C ILE A 64 -19.97 -2.00 0.53
N HIS A 65 -20.80 -2.60 -0.30
CA HIS A 65 -21.84 -1.91 -1.06
C HIS A 65 -23.10 -2.78 -1.11
N ASN A 66 -24.27 -2.21 -0.81
CA ASN A 66 -25.55 -2.93 -0.81
C ASN A 66 -25.50 -4.22 0.04
N GLY A 67 -24.90 -4.14 1.24
CA GLY A 67 -24.79 -5.27 2.17
C GLY A 67 -23.88 -6.41 1.71
N LYS A 68 -23.06 -6.20 0.66
CA LYS A 68 -22.14 -7.21 0.11
C LYS A 68 -20.70 -6.71 0.15
N VAL A 69 -19.78 -7.64 0.38
CA VAL A 69 -18.33 -7.38 0.27
C VAL A 69 -17.81 -7.94 -1.06
N SER A 70 -17.17 -7.08 -1.84
CA SER A 70 -16.50 -7.41 -3.10
C SER A 70 -15.10 -6.79 -3.16
N GLY A 71 -14.27 -7.23 -4.09
CA GLY A 71 -12.93 -6.68 -4.28
C GLY A 71 -12.20 -7.32 -5.46
N GLY A 72 -11.09 -6.72 -5.87
CA GLY A 72 -10.26 -7.22 -6.97
C GLY A 72 -9.05 -6.34 -7.26
N ALA A 73 -8.17 -6.85 -8.13
CA ALA A 73 -6.99 -6.14 -8.67
C ALA A 73 -7.38 -5.20 -9.82
N SER A 74 -8.26 -4.26 -9.49
CA SER A 74 -8.77 -3.20 -10.35
C SER A 74 -9.21 -2.04 -9.47
N LEU A 75 -9.47 -0.87 -10.06
CA LEU A 75 -10.08 0.26 -9.36
C LEU A 75 -11.37 0.74 -10.04
N PRO A 76 -12.53 0.12 -9.72
CA PRO A 76 -13.81 0.51 -10.29
C PRO A 76 -14.27 1.87 -9.74
N ILE A 77 -14.94 2.66 -10.58
CA ILE A 77 -15.44 3.99 -10.19
C ILE A 77 -16.44 3.91 -9.03
N GLU A 78 -17.25 2.84 -9.00
CA GLU A 78 -18.18 2.54 -7.92
C GLU A 78 -17.50 2.47 -6.55
N CYS A 79 -16.29 1.92 -6.47
CA CYS A 79 -15.54 1.91 -5.21
C CYS A 79 -15.04 3.31 -4.82
N LEU A 80 -14.62 4.11 -5.80
CA LEU A 80 -14.10 5.47 -5.59
C LEU A 80 -15.18 6.48 -5.21
N GLU A 81 -16.44 6.23 -5.57
CA GLU A 81 -17.60 7.07 -5.23
C GLU A 81 -18.08 6.84 -3.79
N LEU A 82 -17.73 5.71 -3.18
CA LEU A 82 -18.02 5.45 -1.77
C LEU A 82 -17.13 6.30 -0.86
N SER A 83 -17.66 6.65 0.31
CA SER A 83 -16.80 7.22 1.36
C SER A 83 -15.84 6.16 1.86
N GLY A 84 -14.55 6.48 1.97
CA GLY A 84 -13.62 5.50 2.53
C GLY A 84 -12.15 5.87 2.48
N PHE A 85 -11.30 4.86 2.35
CA PHE A 85 -9.85 4.99 2.29
C PHE A 85 -9.38 4.78 0.85
N HIS A 86 -9.05 5.87 0.16
CA HIS A 86 -8.62 5.83 -1.24
C HIS A 86 -7.23 6.43 -1.38
N ALA A 87 -6.21 5.60 -1.21
CA ALA A 87 -4.82 6.02 -1.25
C ALA A 87 -4.27 6.05 -2.69
N VAL A 88 -3.42 7.03 -2.95
CA VAL A 88 -2.57 7.10 -4.13
C VAL A 88 -1.14 7.19 -3.65
N ALA A 89 -0.31 6.22 -4.01
CA ALA A 89 1.06 6.13 -3.53
C ALA A 89 2.06 6.07 -4.69
N GLU A 90 3.10 6.90 -4.61
CA GLU A 90 4.27 6.74 -5.47
C GLU A 90 4.98 5.46 -5.04
N TRP A 91 4.98 4.46 -5.93
CA TRP A 91 5.35 3.09 -5.61
C TRP A 91 6.72 3.01 -4.92
N ALA A 92 7.72 3.73 -5.44
CA ALA A 92 9.09 3.64 -4.94
C ALA A 92 9.26 4.13 -3.49
N LEU A 93 8.36 4.97 -2.98
CA LEU A 93 8.42 5.44 -1.59
C LEU A 93 8.07 4.35 -0.59
N ILE A 94 7.19 3.41 -0.99
CA ILE A 94 6.60 2.43 -0.06
C ILE A 94 6.90 0.98 -0.43
N ALA A 95 7.36 0.68 -1.65
CA ALA A 95 7.52 -0.68 -2.14
C ALA A 95 8.39 -1.57 -1.23
N HIS A 96 9.48 -1.00 -0.71
CA HIS A 96 10.36 -1.71 0.22
C HIS A 96 9.75 -1.80 1.63
N ALA A 97 9.22 -0.69 2.16
CA ALA A 97 8.58 -0.64 3.48
C ALA A 97 7.35 -1.57 3.61
N SER A 98 6.61 -1.77 2.52
CA SER A 98 5.40 -2.60 2.51
C SER A 98 5.65 -4.07 2.82
N SER A 99 6.86 -4.59 2.66
CA SER A 99 7.20 -5.98 3.02
C SER A 99 7.58 -6.16 4.49
N PHE A 100 7.65 -5.08 5.28
CA PHE A 100 7.99 -5.15 6.69
C PHE A 100 6.75 -5.41 7.53
N ILE A 101 6.95 -6.23 8.57
CA ILE A 101 5.92 -6.58 9.55
C ILE A 101 6.08 -5.65 10.74
N TYR A 102 4.97 -5.06 11.19
CA TYR A 102 4.98 -4.19 12.35
C TYR A 102 3.65 -4.21 13.10
N ASP A 103 3.70 -3.84 14.37
CA ASP A 103 2.52 -3.47 15.15
C ASP A 103 2.24 -1.96 15.04
N LEU A 104 1.34 -1.44 15.87
CA LEU A 104 1.02 0.00 15.89
C LEU A 104 2.23 0.87 16.24
N LYS A 105 3.15 0.40 17.10
CA LYS A 105 4.34 1.16 17.46
C LYS A 105 5.31 1.23 16.27
N GLY A 106 5.50 0.12 15.57
CA GLY A 106 6.31 0.08 14.35
C GLY A 106 5.69 0.91 13.21
N GLN A 107 4.37 0.87 13.05
CA GLN A 107 3.65 1.73 12.10
C GLN A 107 3.91 3.22 12.37
N ASN A 108 3.79 3.64 13.63
CA ASN A 108 4.07 5.02 14.02
C ASN A 108 5.53 5.44 13.78
N LYS A 109 6.48 4.51 13.93
CA LYS A 109 7.88 4.77 13.59
C LYS A 109 8.06 4.92 12.08
N ARG A 110 7.48 4.00 11.29
CA ARG A 110 7.47 4.08 9.83
C ARG A 110 6.90 5.42 9.33
N PHE A 111 5.79 5.90 9.89
CA PHE A 111 5.21 7.19 9.48
C PHE A 111 6.14 8.38 9.75
N LYS A 112 6.89 8.37 10.86
CA LYS A 112 7.89 9.40 11.14
C LYS A 112 9.05 9.35 10.15
N ASP A 113 9.52 8.14 9.83
CA ASP A 113 10.58 7.96 8.83
C ASP A 113 10.11 8.43 7.44
N GLU A 114 8.85 8.18 7.07
CA GLU A 114 8.25 8.68 5.83
C GLU A 114 8.14 10.20 5.81
N GLU A 115 7.82 10.84 6.94
CA GLU A 115 7.84 12.30 7.08
C GLU A 115 9.25 12.87 6.85
N THR A 116 10.28 12.24 7.45
CA THR A 116 11.68 12.61 7.22
C THR A 116 12.06 12.49 5.74
N LEU A 117 11.73 11.38 5.08
CA LEU A 117 12.00 11.19 3.65
C LEU A 117 11.32 12.26 2.79
N ASN A 118 10.07 12.61 3.09
CA ASN A 118 9.35 13.66 2.36
C ASN A 118 9.98 15.05 2.56
N ASN A 119 10.47 15.35 3.76
CA ASN A 119 11.20 16.59 4.04
C ASN A 119 12.52 16.63 3.24
N ASP A 120 13.28 15.54 3.22
CA ASP A 120 14.53 15.43 2.44
C ASP A 120 14.29 15.62 0.94
N LEU A 121 13.23 15.00 0.41
CA LEU A 121 12.81 15.17 -0.99
C LEU A 121 12.44 16.63 -1.29
N THR A 122 11.76 17.30 -0.37
CA THR A 122 11.40 18.72 -0.50
C THR A 122 12.64 19.61 -0.51
N MET A 123 13.59 19.39 0.42
CA MET A 123 14.87 20.12 0.46
C MET A 123 15.71 19.91 -0.81
N ALA A 124 15.60 18.74 -1.44
CA ALA A 124 16.25 18.45 -2.72
C ALA A 124 15.54 19.08 -3.95
N GLY A 125 14.44 19.83 -3.77
CA GLY A 125 13.64 20.35 -4.87
C GLY A 125 12.89 19.26 -5.64
N LYS A 126 12.66 18.12 -4.99
CA LYS A 126 12.01 16.92 -5.53
C LYS A 126 10.72 16.65 -4.76
N GLU A 127 9.93 17.67 -4.46
CA GLU A 127 8.66 17.51 -3.75
C GLU A 127 7.63 16.64 -4.50
N ARG A 128 6.68 16.07 -3.75
CA ARG A 128 5.58 15.28 -4.32
C ARG A 128 4.62 16.18 -5.08
N LYS A 129 4.24 15.76 -6.28
CA LYS A 129 3.26 16.46 -7.14
C LYS A 129 1.85 15.90 -7.06
N THR A 130 1.68 14.77 -6.39
CA THR A 130 0.41 14.06 -6.25
C THR A 130 -0.12 14.14 -4.83
N LYS A 131 -1.44 14.06 -4.69
CA LYS A 131 -2.07 13.91 -3.37
C LYS A 131 -1.97 12.45 -2.94
N SER A 132 -1.71 12.20 -1.66
CA SER A 132 -1.68 10.84 -1.09
C SER A 132 -3.05 10.16 -1.06
N PHE A 133 -4.13 10.94 -1.19
CA PHE A 133 -5.50 10.45 -1.12
C PHE A 133 -6.39 11.19 -2.11
N ILE A 134 -7.40 10.50 -2.65
CA ILE A 134 -8.44 11.08 -3.51
C ILE A 134 -9.39 11.97 -2.69
N GLY A 135 -9.60 11.65 -1.41
CA GLY A 135 -10.42 12.41 -0.47
C GLY A 135 -9.95 12.23 0.98
N LYS A 136 -10.66 12.82 1.94
CA LYS A 136 -10.39 12.59 3.37
C LYS A 136 -10.70 11.14 3.72
N PRO A 137 -9.76 10.37 4.29
CA PRO A 137 -10.02 8.99 4.69
C PRO A 137 -11.15 8.89 5.73
N VAL A 138 -12.05 7.93 5.53
CA VAL A 138 -13.14 7.61 6.46
C VAL A 138 -12.99 6.17 6.93
N TRP A 139 -13.12 5.94 8.24
CA TRP A 139 -13.07 4.61 8.86
C TRP A 139 -14.30 4.40 9.73
N PRO A 140 -15.31 3.66 9.24
CA PRO A 140 -16.49 3.32 10.04
C PRO A 140 -16.12 2.42 11.23
N PRO A 141 -16.86 2.50 12.35
CA PRO A 141 -16.63 1.63 13.51
C PRO A 141 -16.65 0.15 13.14
N GLY A 142 -15.68 -0.62 13.65
CA GLY A 142 -15.53 -2.07 13.41
C GLY A 142 -14.70 -2.42 12.18
N ILE A 143 -14.61 -1.54 11.17
CA ILE A 143 -13.86 -1.82 9.93
C ILE A 143 -12.35 -1.78 10.20
N GLY A 144 -11.87 -0.77 10.94
CA GLY A 144 -10.44 -0.67 11.27
C GLY A 144 -9.96 -1.85 12.09
N GLU A 145 -10.75 -2.29 13.07
CA GLU A 145 -10.48 -3.46 13.92
C GLU A 145 -10.44 -4.75 13.10
N ALA A 146 -11.38 -4.92 12.17
CA ALA A 146 -11.41 -6.06 11.27
C ALA A 146 -10.14 -6.17 10.40
N LEU A 147 -9.63 -5.02 9.91
CA LEU A 147 -8.45 -4.99 9.05
C LEU A 147 -7.13 -5.01 9.81
N MET A 148 -7.07 -4.49 11.03
CA MET A 148 -5.88 -4.56 11.89
C MET A 148 -5.61 -5.98 12.40
N GLY A 149 -6.66 -6.81 12.48
CA GLY A 149 -6.56 -8.18 12.95
C GLY A 149 -6.21 -8.29 14.44
N ILE A 150 -6.26 -9.50 14.98
CA ILE A 150 -5.89 -9.78 16.38
C ILE A 150 -4.39 -10.05 16.44
N GLY A 151 -3.68 -9.42 17.38
CA GLY A 151 -2.26 -9.69 17.62
C GLY A 151 -1.32 -9.25 16.49
N GLY A 152 -1.77 -8.36 15.60
CA GLY A 152 -0.99 -7.87 14.46
C GLY A 152 -1.10 -8.73 13.20
N GLU A 153 -1.96 -9.75 13.13
CA GLU A 153 -2.23 -10.48 11.89
C GLU A 153 -3.31 -9.80 11.03
N GLY A 154 -3.14 -8.50 10.81
CA GLY A 154 -4.02 -7.67 9.97
C GLY A 154 -3.67 -7.73 8.48
N LEU A 155 -4.47 -7.07 7.67
CA LEU A 155 -4.34 -6.98 6.21
C LEU A 155 -2.92 -6.65 5.77
N HIS A 156 -2.30 -5.63 6.39
CA HIS A 156 -0.92 -5.23 6.09
C HIS A 156 0.07 -6.38 6.33
N ASN A 157 0.10 -6.96 7.54
CA ASN A 157 1.10 -7.99 7.87
C ASN A 157 0.86 -9.30 7.09
N ILE A 158 -0.40 -9.68 6.84
CA ILE A 158 -0.73 -10.86 6.02
C ILE A 158 -0.20 -10.68 4.59
N THR A 159 -0.41 -9.51 4.00
CA THR A 159 0.07 -9.20 2.63
C THR A 159 1.59 -9.00 2.58
N ALA A 160 2.19 -8.40 3.60
CA ALA A 160 3.64 -8.24 3.74
C ALA A 160 4.38 -9.58 3.78
N ARG A 161 3.83 -10.59 4.47
CA ARG A 161 4.39 -11.96 4.49
C ARG A 161 4.43 -12.61 3.10
N ARG A 162 3.68 -12.11 2.12
CA ARG A 162 3.72 -12.59 0.72
C ARG A 162 4.62 -11.77 -0.18
N LEU A 163 5.32 -10.77 0.34
CA LEU A 163 6.21 -9.93 -0.45
C LEU A 163 7.63 -10.46 -0.51
N LYS A 164 8.26 -10.23 -1.66
CA LYS A 164 9.71 -10.19 -1.88
C LYS A 164 10.08 -8.79 -2.37
N HIS A 165 11.31 -8.36 -2.09
CA HIS A 165 11.78 -7.04 -2.49
C HIS A 165 11.90 -6.91 -4.00
N SER A 166 11.49 -5.76 -4.52
CA SER A 166 11.68 -5.43 -5.93
C SER A 166 13.11 -4.98 -6.20
N PRO A 167 13.77 -5.51 -7.25
CA PRO A 167 15.15 -5.15 -7.60
C PRO A 167 15.41 -3.65 -7.77
N GLU A 168 14.40 -2.87 -8.16
CA GLU A 168 14.55 -1.42 -8.40
C GLU A 168 14.86 -0.63 -7.13
N VAL A 169 14.47 -1.15 -5.97
CA VAL A 169 14.56 -0.47 -4.66
C VAL A 169 15.35 -1.27 -3.62
N SER A 170 15.84 -2.47 -3.96
CA SER A 170 16.46 -3.39 -3.00
C SER A 170 17.85 -2.96 -2.51
N ASP A 171 18.53 -2.08 -3.25
CA ASP A 171 19.89 -1.62 -2.92
C ASP A 171 19.92 -0.23 -2.27
N PHE A 172 18.76 0.39 -2.03
CA PHE A 172 18.71 1.68 -1.37
C PHE A 172 18.90 1.57 0.14
N PRO A 173 19.65 2.48 0.78
CA PRO A 173 19.68 2.60 2.23
C PRO A 173 18.27 2.85 2.75
N HIS A 174 17.91 2.19 3.84
CA HIS A 174 16.56 2.24 4.38
C HIS A 174 16.55 2.17 5.90
N THR A 175 15.49 2.67 6.52
CA THR A 175 15.29 2.60 7.96
C THR A 175 14.94 1.17 8.41
N GLU A 176 14.77 0.99 9.73
CA GLU A 176 14.34 -0.28 10.34
C GLU A 176 13.08 -0.86 9.70
N TYR A 177 12.14 -0.01 9.28
CA TYR A 177 10.88 -0.41 8.62
C TYR A 177 10.90 -0.18 7.11
N GLY A 178 12.08 -0.14 6.50
CA GLY A 178 12.24 -0.19 5.06
C GLY A 178 11.94 1.11 4.32
N VAL A 179 11.82 2.24 5.01
CA VAL A 179 11.64 3.56 4.38
C VAL A 179 12.99 4.01 3.80
N PRO A 180 13.09 4.40 2.52
CA PRO A 180 14.34 4.87 1.94
C PRO A 180 14.94 6.08 2.69
N ILE A 181 16.27 6.09 2.87
CA ILE A 181 17.00 7.21 3.51
C ILE A 181 17.73 8.01 2.43
N LEU A 182 17.13 9.12 1.99
CA LEU A 182 17.66 9.88 0.86
C LEU A 182 19.06 10.45 1.10
N THR A 183 19.35 10.89 2.31
CA THR A 183 20.64 11.51 2.68
C THR A 183 21.81 10.53 2.61
N GLU A 184 21.56 9.24 2.80
CA GLU A 184 22.56 8.17 2.74
C GLU A 184 22.76 7.60 1.32
N MET A 185 21.87 7.93 0.38
CA MET A 185 21.99 7.47 -1.01
C MET A 185 23.19 8.12 -1.71
N THR A 186 23.92 7.32 -2.51
CA THR A 186 24.88 7.86 -3.49
C THR A 186 24.18 8.72 -4.53
N ASN A 187 24.94 9.49 -5.32
CA ASN A 187 24.38 10.29 -6.39
C ASN A 187 23.67 9.41 -7.44
N GLU A 188 24.25 8.25 -7.78
CA GLU A 188 23.64 7.29 -8.71
C GLU A 188 22.33 6.71 -8.17
N GLN A 189 22.28 6.39 -6.87
CA GLN A 189 21.07 5.92 -6.20
C GLN A 189 19.99 6.99 -6.17
N LYS A 190 20.33 8.25 -5.84
CA LYS A 190 19.40 9.39 -5.89
C LYS A 190 18.82 9.58 -7.28
N THR A 191 19.65 9.57 -8.32
CA THR A 191 19.19 9.69 -9.71
C THR A 191 18.21 8.57 -10.07
N ARG A 192 18.52 7.32 -9.70
CA ARG A 192 17.60 6.19 -9.92
C ARG A 192 16.30 6.37 -9.14
N PHE A 193 16.39 6.75 -7.87
CA PHE A 193 15.22 6.92 -7.01
C PHE A 193 14.30 8.02 -7.53
N TYR A 194 14.83 9.19 -7.91
CA TYR A 194 14.03 10.26 -8.52
C TYR A 194 13.35 9.82 -9.80
N LYS A 195 14.04 9.06 -10.66
CA LYS A 195 13.43 8.49 -11.86
C LYS A 195 12.26 7.56 -11.53
N LEU A 196 12.38 6.74 -10.48
CA LEU A 196 11.29 5.87 -10.00
C LEU A 196 10.13 6.66 -9.36
N LEU A 197 10.38 7.90 -8.93
CA LEU A 197 9.36 8.84 -8.45
C LEU A 197 8.80 9.74 -9.58
N GLY A 198 9.25 9.57 -10.82
CA GLY A 198 8.85 10.42 -11.95
C GLY A 198 9.41 11.85 -11.90
N ARG A 199 10.62 12.04 -11.34
CA ARG A 199 11.27 13.34 -11.09
C ARG A 199 12.69 13.44 -11.63
#